data_AF-A0A6H9RN20-F1
#
_entry.id   AF-A0A6H9RN20-F1
#
_cell.length_a   1.000
_cell.length_b   1.000
_cell.length_c   1.000
_cell.angle_alpha   90.00
_cell.angle_beta   90.00
_cell.angle_gamma   90.00
#
_symmetry.space_group_name_H-M   'P 1'
#
loop_
_entity.id
_entity.type
_entity.pdbx_description
1 polymer ?
#
loop_
_entity_poly.entity_id
_entity_poly.type
_entity_poly.pdbx_seq_one_letter_code
_entity_poly.pdbx_strand_id
1 'polypeptide(L)' 'MVVKVLVVDDSGFFRRRVSEILSADTSIQVVGTATNGKEA' A
#
# COMPACT_ATOMS: atom_id res chain seq x y z
N MET A 1 -18.37 0.74 -1.29
CA MET A 1 -17.59 -0.42 -1.76
C MET A 1 -16.14 -0.12 -1.44
N VAL A 2 -15.40 -1.04 -0.82
CA VAL A 2 -14.03 -0.79 -0.39
C VAL A 2 -13.06 -1.31 -1.46
N VAL A 3 -12.13 -0.47 -1.91
CA VAL A 3 -11.09 -0.82 -2.87
C VAL A 3 -9.91 -1.42 -2.10
N LYS A 4 -9.55 -2.66 -2.44
CA LYS A 4 -8.38 -3.34 -1.84
C LYS A 4 -7.14 -3.06 -2.67
N VAL A 5 -6.07 -2.62 -2.03
CA VAL A 5 -4.83 -2.20 -2.70
C VAL A 5 -3.59 -2.85 -2.08
N LEU A 6 -2.62 -3.16 -2.94
CA LEU A 6 -1.27 -3.59 -2.57
C LEU A 6 -0.28 -2.47 -2.95
N VAL A 7 0.57 -2.07 -2.00
CA VAL A 7 1.59 -1.03 -2.28
C VAL A 7 2.92 -1.71 -2.63
N VAL A 8 3.46 -1.41 -3.81
CA VAL A 8 4.73 -1.97 -4.30
C VAL A 8 5.70 -0.84 -4.59
N ASP A 9 6.83 -0.80 -3.88
CA ASP A 9 7.88 0.21 -4.02
C ASP A 9 9.19 -0.34 -3.42
N ASP A 10 10.36 0.03 -3.96
CA ASP A 10 11.66 -0.47 -3.49
C ASP A 10 12.13 0.20 -2.17
N SER A 11 11.55 1.34 -1.81
CA SER A 11 11.85 2.08 -0.58
C SER A 11 10.84 1.81 0.54
N GLY A 12 11.35 1.33 1.69
CA GLY A 12 10.53 1.14 2.89
C GLY A 12 9.90 2.44 3.43
N PHE A 13 10.58 3.58 3.23
CA PHE A 13 10.04 4.88 3.62
C PHE A 13 8.79 5.22 2.80
N PHE A 14 8.85 5.08 1.47
CA PHE A 14 7.72 5.39 0.61
C PHE A 14 6.56 4.41 0.80
N ARG A 15 6.82 3.11 0.94
CA ARG A 15 5.77 2.12 1.27
C ARG A 15 4.98 2.52 2.52
N ARG A 16 5.69 2.94 3.59
CA ARG A 16 5.04 3.40 4.83
C ARG A 16 4.23 4.67 4.60
N ARG A 17 4.81 5.70 3.96
CA ARG A 17 4.12 6.99 3.71
C ARG A 17 2.88 6.83 2.84
N VAL A 18 2.97 6.05 1.76
CA VAL A 18 1.84 5.77 0.86
C VAL A 18 0.76 4.97 1.60
N SER A 19 1.15 3.94 2.37
CA SER A 19 0.18 3.16 3.16
C SER A 19 -0.56 4.04 4.19
N GLU A 20 0.15 4.95 4.87
CA GLU A 20 -0.44 5.91 5.82
C GLU A 20 -1.46 6.83 5.12
N ILE A 21 -1.12 7.37 3.95
CA ILE A 21 -1.99 8.26 3.17
C ILE A 21 -3.24 7.51 2.69
N LEU A 22 -3.07 6.31 2.12
CA LEU A 22 -4.18 5.52 1.60
C LEU A 22 -5.11 5.01 2.70
N SER A 23 -4.55 4.65 3.86
CA SER A 23 -5.34 4.16 5.01
C SER A 23 -6.17 5.26 5.69
N ALA A 24 -5.93 6.54 5.36
CA ALA A 24 -6.75 7.65 5.85
C ALA A 24 -8.11 7.73 5.12
N ASP A 25 -8.23 7.13 3.93
CA ASP A 25 -9.48 7.07 3.18
C ASP A 25 -10.23 5.78 3.53
N THR A 26 -11.43 5.91 4.10
CA THR A 26 -12.27 4.77 4.52
C THR A 26 -12.80 3.93 3.35
N SER A 27 -12.69 4.44 2.12
CA SER A 27 -13.03 3.69 0.91
C SER A 27 -11.87 2.79 0.43
N ILE A 28 -10.68 2.90 1.02
CA ILE A 28 -9.48 2.17 0.63
C ILE A 28 -9.01 1.25 1.76
N GLN A 29 -8.64 0.02 1.41
CA GLN A 29 -8.03 -0.93 2.33
C GLN A 29 -6.68 -1.39 1.78
N VAL A 30 -5.60 -1.00 2.45
CA VAL A 30 -4.26 -1.54 2.16
C VAL A 30 -4.17 -2.97 2.71
N VAL A 31 -4.02 -3.95 1.83
CA VAL A 31 -3.99 -5.38 2.22
C VAL A 31 -2.58 -5.93 2.41
N GLY A 32 -1.57 -5.17 2.01
CA GLY A 32 -0.17 -5.55 2.17
C GLY A 32 0.78 -4.57 1.48
N THR A 33 2.07 -4.87 1.58
CA THR A 33 3.13 -4.16 0.87
C THR A 33 4.15 -5.14 0.33
N ALA A 34 4.76 -4.87 -0.82
CA ALA A 34 5.85 -5.66 -1.40
C ALA A 34 7.04 -4.77 -1.77
N THR A 35 8.26 -5.32 -1.75
CA THR A 35 9.48 -4.54 -2.06
C THR A 35 9.80 -4.49 -3.55
N ASN A 36 9.13 -5.32 -4.34
CA ASN A 36 9.33 -5.45 -5.78
C ASN A 36 8.15 -6.22 -6.40
N GLY A 37 8.07 -6.26 -7.73
CA GLY A 37 6.98 -6.93 -8.45
C GLY A 37 7.00 -8.47 -8.41
N LYS A 38 8.07 -9.10 -7.91
CA LYS A 38 8.15 -10.55 -7.75
C LYS A 38 7.55 -11.02 -6.41
N GLU A 39 7.62 -10.18 -5.39
CA GLU A 39 7.01 -10.40 -4.07
C GLU A 39 5.54 -9.94 -4.00
N ALA A 40 5.10 -9.14 -4.97
CA ALA A 40 3.75 -8.61 -5.07
C ALA A 40 2.73 -9.68 -5.52
#